data_AF-A0A1Y3N3G9-F1
#
_entry.id   AF-A0A1Y3N3G9-F1
#
_cell.length_a   1.000
_cell.length_b   1.000
_cell.length_c   1.000
_cell.angle_alpha   90.00
_cell.angle_beta   90.00
_cell.angle_gamma   90.00
#
_symmetry.space_group_name_H-M   'P 1'
#
loop_
_entity.id
_entity.type
_entity.pdbx_description
1 polymer ?
#
loop_
_entity_poly.entity_id
_entity_poly.type
_entity_poly.pdbx_seq_one_letter_code
_entity_poly.pdbx_strand_id
1 'polypeptide(L)' 'FIIRIDASYNGIGGVLLQKDEIPGKEYPVHYISHSLNKHQKKYGITDLEGTAFVLFM' A
#
# COMPACT_ATOMS: atom_id res chain seq x y z
N PHE A 1 -13.29 -5.63 2.25
CA PHE A 1 -12.14 -5.28 1.41
C PHE A 1 -10.85 -5.67 2.10
N ILE A 2 -9.76 -5.83 1.35
CA ILE A 2 -8.41 -6.10 1.86
C ILE A 2 -7.50 -5.06 1.21
N ILE A 3 -6.58 -4.48 1.98
CA ILE A 3 -5.54 -3.61 1.42
C ILE A 3 -4.22 -4.38 1.52
N ARG A 4 -3.51 -4.49 0.39
CA ARG A 4 -2.10 -4.90 0.38
C ARG A 4 -1.26 -3.69 0.06
N ILE A 5 -0.26 -3.42 0.89
CA ILE A 5 0.68 -2.31 0.73
C ILE A 5 2.09 -2.85 0.59
N ASP A 6 2.91 -2.11 -0.14
CA ASP A 6 4.35 -2.32 -0.25
C ASP A 6 5.06 -0.97 -0.24
N ALA A 7 6.24 -0.93 0.37
CA ALA A 7 6.99 0.30 0.56
C ALA A 7 8.44 0.14 0.09
N SER A 8 8.96 1.16 -0.57
CA SER A 8 10.35 1.24 -1.00
C SER A 8 10.90 2.65 -0.78
N TYR A 9 12.23 2.79 -0.85
CA TYR A 9 12.87 4.11 -0.75
C TYR A 9 12.57 5.06 -1.94
N ASN A 10 11.91 4.57 -2.99
CA ASN A 10 11.48 5.38 -4.13
C ASN A 10 10.03 5.85 -4.02
N GLY A 11 9.17 5.04 -3.40
CA GLY A 11 7.73 5.21 -3.44
C GLY A 11 7.01 4.11 -2.66
N ILE A 12 5.74 4.36 -2.41
CA ILE A 12 4.82 3.43 -1.76
C ILE A 12 3.76 3.00 -2.79
N GLY A 13 3.41 1.72 -2.78
CA GLY A 13 2.35 1.16 -3.60
C GLY A 13 1.30 0.41 -2.77
N GLY A 14 0.09 0.32 -3.30
CA GLY A 14 -0.98 -0.44 -2.68
C GLY A 14 -2.01 -0.93 -3.68
N VAL A 15 -2.71 -2.00 -3.32
CA VAL A 15 -3.87 -2.52 -4.06
C VAL A 15 -5.01 -2.77 -3.09
N LEU A 16 -6.17 -2.19 -3.41
CA LEU A 16 -7.44 -2.49 -2.77
C LEU A 16 -8.02 -3.71 -3.45
N LEU A 17 -8.26 -4.76 -2.66
CA LEU A 17 -8.82 -6.03 -3.10
C LEU A 17 -10.21 -6.22 -2.51
N GLN A 18 -11.09 -6.86 -3.26
CA GLN A 18 -12.38 -7.35 -2.78
C GLN A 18 -12.36 -8.87 -2.76
N LYS A 19 -12.87 -9.44 -1.66
CA LYS A 19 -13.10 -10.88 -1.56
C LYS A 19 -14.32 -11.24 -2.39
N ASP A 20 -14.22 -12.32 -3.16
CA ASP A 20 -15.35 -12.95 -3.82
C ASP A 20 -16.15 -13.80 -2.81
N GLU A 21 -17.36 -14.18 -3.19
CA GLU A 21 -18.15 -15.20 -2.49
C GLU A 21 -17.46 -16.58 -2.56
N ILE A 22 -16.68 -16.81 -3.63
CA ILE A 22 -15.84 -18.00 -3.77
C ILE A 22 -14.60 -17.87 -2.86
N PRO A 23 -14.40 -18.78 -1.89
CA PRO A 23 -13.25 -18.74 -0.98
C PRO A 23 -11.92 -18.75 -1.73
N GLY A 24 -11.00 -17.89 -1.32
CA GLY A 24 -9.65 -17.80 -1.88
C GLY A 24 -9.53 -16.98 -3.16
N LYS A 25 -10.63 -16.41 -3.68
CA LYS A 25 -10.61 -15.52 -4.84
C LYS A 25 -10.69 -14.06 -4.40
N GLU A 26 -9.69 -13.29 -4.81
CA GLU A 26 -9.56 -11.86 -4.54
C GLU A 26 -9.37 -11.14 -5.86
N TYR A 27 -10.08 -10.03 -6.07
CA TYR A 27 -9.91 -9.21 -7.28
C TYR A 27 -9.45 -7.80 -6.92
N PRO A 28 -8.53 -7.22 -7.71
CA PRO A 28 -8.13 -5.84 -7.56
C PRO A 28 -9.29 -4.92 -7.96
N VAL A 29 -9.63 -4.01 -7.05
CA VAL A 29 -10.64 -2.96 -7.25
C VAL A 29 -9.96 -1.65 -7.62
N HIS A 30 -8.83 -1.35 -6.98
CA HIS A 30 -8.11 -0.10 -7.18
C HIS A 30 -6.62 -0.26 -6.91
N TYR A 31 -5.80 0.44 -7.69
CA TYR A 31 -4.36 0.54 -7.50
C TYR A 31 -4.03 1.95 -7.05
N ILE A 32 -3.22 2.07 -6.00
CA ILE A 32 -2.78 3.34 -5.46
C ILE A 32 -1.25 3.36 -5.39
N SER A 33 -0.67 4.51 -5.69
CA SER A 33 0.77 4.73 -5.55
C SER A 33 1.05 6.15 -5.12
N HIS A 34 2.14 6.32 -4.35
CA HIS A 34 2.55 7.62 -3.85
C HIS A 34 4.07 7.72 -3.87
N SER A 35 4.58 8.77 -4.53
CA SER A 35 6.01 9.07 -4.54
C SER A 35 6.43 9.68 -3.20
N LEU A 36 7.57 9.24 -2.67
CA LEU A 36 8.09 9.79 -1.42
C LEU A 36 8.70 11.19 -1.64
N ASN A 37 8.40 12.11 -0.73
CA ASN A 37 9.06 13.41 -0.67
C ASN A 37 10.49 13.30 -0.09
N LYS A 38 11.26 14.39 -0.17
CA LYS A 38 12.67 14.43 0.28
C LYS A 38 12.86 14.01 1.75
N HIS A 39 11.88 14.27 2.61
CA HIS A 39 11.94 13.93 4.02
C HIS A 39 11.56 12.47 4.27
N GLN A 40 10.50 11.99 3.62
CA GLN A 40 10.04 10.61 3.74
C GLN A 40 11.07 9.60 3.25
N LYS A 41 11.85 9.93 2.21
CA LYS A 41 12.95 9.07 1.72
C LYS A 41 14.02 8.74 2.77
N LYS A 42 14.04 9.46 3.91
CA LYS A 42 14.98 9.22 5.01
C LYS A 42 14.41 8.31 6.11
N TYR A 43 13.14 7.96 6.03
CA TYR A 43 12.49 7.09 7.01
C TYR A 43 13.03 5.66 6.89
N GLY A 44 13.02 4.93 8.01
CA GLY A 44 13.29 3.50 7.98
C GLY A 44 12.22 2.76 7.20
N ILE A 45 12.53 1.55 6.70
CA ILE A 45 11.56 0.78 5.90
C ILE A 45 10.26 0.50 6.67
N THR A 46 10.34 0.19 7.97
CA THR A 46 9.17 -0.02 8.84
C THR A 46 8.32 1.25 9.00
N ASP A 47 8.96 2.42 9.08
CA ASP A 47 8.24 3.70 9.14
C ASP A 47 7.56 4.03 7.80
N LEU A 48 8.17 3.63 6.67
CA LEU A 48 7.57 3.76 5.35
C LEU A 48 6.36 2.84 5.17
N GLU A 49 6.42 1.61 5.67
CA GLU A 49 5.27 0.70 5.73
C GLU A 49 4.13 1.28 6.58
N GLY A 50 4.45 1.89 7.73
CA GLY A 50 3.48 2.61 8.55
C GLY A 50 2.89 3.83 7.83
N THR A 51 3.72 4.59 7.12
CA THR A 51 3.29 5.73 6.30
C THR A 51 2.34 5.28 5.17
N ALA A 52 2.63 4.15 4.54
CA ALA A 52 1.80 3.55 3.51
C ALA A 52 0.40 3.21 4.02
N PHE A 53 0.31 2.64 5.22
CA PHE A 53 -0.96 2.35 5.86
C PHE A 53 -1.78 3.62 6.11
N VAL A 54 -1.16 4.67 6.66
CA VAL A 54 -1.85 5.95 6.96
C VAL A 54 -2.31 6.68 5.70
N LEU A 55 -1.54 6.63 4.61
CA LEU A 55 -1.89 7.31 3.36
C LEU A 55 -3.05 6.64 2.61
N PHE A 56 -3.27 5.34 2.80
CA PHE A 56 -4.21 4.54 2.00
C PHE A 56 -5.44 4.06 2.78
N MET A 57 -5.60 4.48 4.05
CA MET A 57 -6.82 4.30 4.84
C MET A 57 -7.80 5.44 4.59
#